data_AF-A0A2A5W9A0-F1
#
_entry.id   AF-A0A2A5W9A0-F1
#
_cell.length_a   1.000
_cell.length_b   1.000
_cell.length_c   1.000
_cell.angle_alpha   90.00
_cell.angle_beta   90.00
_cell.angle_gamma   90.00
#
_symmetry.space_group_name_H-M   'P 1'
#
loop_
_entity.id
_entity.type
_entity.pdbx_description
1 polymer ?
#
loop_
_entity_poly.entity_id
_entity_poly.type
_entity_poly.pdbx_seq_one_letter_code
_entity_poly.pdbx_strand_id
1 'polypeptide(L)'
;MKEGKRRGADRTQIATRDEEWSDERLKTFLDAEPPTGMPTDYNILLRAYRGMTAELFERFIVIYKEGGRNINVTLSDGSNFLDLVSQHRKSADYAAALEDAGAIKNSN
;
A
#
# COMPACT_ATOMS: atom_id res chain seq x y z
N MET A 1 23.75 1.87 21.69
CA MET A 1 22.85 2.75 20.90
C MET A 1 21.69 1.88 20.40
N LYS A 2 20.48 2.43 20.40
CA LYS A 2 19.18 1.73 20.46
C LYS A 2 19.00 0.54 19.50
N GLU A 3 18.40 -0.50 20.05
CA GLU A 3 18.02 -1.79 19.48
C GLU A 3 16.96 -1.66 18.37
N GLY A 4 17.00 -2.58 17.39
CA GLY A 4 15.80 -3.11 16.74
C GLY A 4 15.24 -2.36 15.52
N LYS A 5 15.66 -2.80 14.32
CA LYS A 5 14.75 -3.44 13.34
C LYS A 5 15.53 -3.78 12.07
N ARG A 6 15.76 -5.08 11.85
CA ARG A 6 15.95 -5.63 10.50
C ARG A 6 14.69 -5.30 9.68
N ARG A 7 14.67 -4.22 8.92
CA ARG A 7 13.55 -3.88 8.02
C ARG A 7 13.84 -4.46 6.64
N GLY A 8 13.45 -5.73 6.46
CA GLY A 8 13.02 -6.30 5.18
C GLY A 8 13.94 -6.09 3.98
N ALA A 9 15.24 -6.37 4.10
CA ALA A 9 16.15 -6.47 2.96
C ALA A 9 16.09 -7.86 2.27
N ASP A 10 15.01 -8.62 2.46
CA ASP A 10 14.82 -9.93 1.82
C ASP A 10 13.35 -10.10 1.44
N ARG A 11 13.01 -9.61 0.24
CA ARG A 11 11.91 -10.15 -0.58
C ARG A 11 12.38 -10.09 -2.03
N THR A 12 13.07 -11.16 -2.39
CA THR A 12 13.52 -11.55 -3.72
C THR A 12 12.34 -11.88 -4.64
N GLN A 13 11.44 -10.93 -4.88
CA GLN A 13 10.66 -10.97 -6.10
C GLN A 13 10.91 -9.67 -6.85
N ILE A 14 12.10 -9.63 -7.45
CA ILE A 14 12.43 -8.77 -8.57
C ILE A 14 11.21 -8.79 -9.51
N ALA A 15 10.78 -7.60 -9.92
CA ALA A 15 9.84 -7.39 -10.99
C ALA A 15 10.36 -8.09 -12.25
N THR A 16 10.03 -9.36 -12.40
CA THR A 16 10.29 -10.11 -13.62
C THR A 16 9.30 -9.57 -14.65
N ARG A 17 9.81 -8.60 -15.43
CA ARG A 17 9.62 -8.44 -16.87
C ARG A 17 8.33 -9.05 -17.43
N ASP A 18 7.48 -8.16 -17.94
CA ASP A 18 6.54 -8.42 -19.05
C ASP A 18 5.31 -9.31 -18.77
N GLU A 19 5.05 -9.69 -17.51
CA GLU A 19 3.78 -10.34 -17.18
C GLU A 19 2.72 -9.27 -16.91
N GLU A 20 1.73 -9.11 -17.80
CA GLU A 20 0.58 -8.24 -17.56
C GLU A 20 -0.12 -8.66 -16.26
N TRP A 21 -0.03 -7.85 -15.21
CA TRP A 21 -0.81 -8.09 -14.00
C TRP A 21 -2.27 -7.79 -14.30
N SER A 22 -3.06 -8.83 -14.57
CA SER A 22 -4.50 -8.70 -14.76
C SER A 22 -5.18 -8.15 -13.51
N ASP A 23 -6.26 -7.40 -13.73
CA ASP A 23 -7.11 -6.83 -12.70
C ASP A 23 -7.65 -7.91 -11.74
N GLU A 24 -7.85 -9.14 -12.22
CA GLU A 24 -8.20 -10.31 -11.41
C GLU A 24 -7.14 -10.66 -10.36
N ARG A 25 -5.85 -10.62 -10.75
CA ARG A 25 -4.75 -10.86 -9.81
C ARG A 25 -4.68 -9.74 -8.78
N LEU A 26 -4.89 -8.49 -9.20
CA LEU A 26 -4.97 -7.35 -8.29
C LEU A 26 -6.11 -7.49 -7.28
N LYS A 27 -7.28 -7.98 -7.70
CA LYS A 27 -8.41 -8.27 -6.81
C LYS A 27 -8.07 -9.29 -5.72
N THR A 28 -7.18 -10.25 -5.97
CA THR A 28 -6.77 -11.21 -4.92
C THR A 28 -6.09 -10.53 -3.72
N PHE A 29 -5.49 -9.35 -3.90
CA PHE A 29 -4.94 -8.58 -2.77
C PHE A 29 -6.03 -7.98 -1.89
N LEU A 30 -7.23 -7.73 -2.42
CA LEU A 30 -8.37 -7.22 -1.65
C LEU A 30 -8.94 -8.25 -0.67
N ASP A 31 -8.66 -9.53 -0.92
CA ASP A 31 -9.04 -10.66 -0.06
C ASP A 31 -8.00 -10.90 1.07
N ALA A 32 -6.95 -10.08 1.14
CA ALA A 32 -5.90 -10.29 2.11
C ALA A 32 -6.40 -10.07 3.55
N GLU A 33 -6.40 -11.15 4.34
CA GLU A 33 -6.72 -11.09 5.76
C GLU A 33 -5.72 -10.21 6.53
N PRO A 34 -6.21 -9.24 7.33
CA PRO A 34 -5.35 -8.46 8.20
C PRO A 34 -4.90 -9.25 9.44
N PRO A 35 -3.72 -8.95 9.98
CA PRO A 35 -3.36 -9.42 11.31
C PRO A 35 -4.21 -8.75 12.40
N THR A 36 -4.31 -9.39 13.56
CA THR A 36 -5.00 -8.86 14.74
C THR A 36 -4.49 -7.47 15.12
N GLY A 37 -5.40 -6.49 15.17
CA GLY A 37 -5.08 -5.10 15.52
C GLY A 37 -4.70 -4.20 14.34
N MET A 38 -4.87 -4.66 13.09
CA MET A 38 -4.70 -3.84 11.89
C MET A 38 -6.00 -3.81 11.07
N PRO A 39 -6.40 -2.64 10.53
CA PRO A 39 -7.51 -2.58 9.59
C PRO A 39 -7.24 -3.38 8.31
N THR A 40 -8.26 -4.06 7.78
CA THR A 40 -8.18 -4.81 6.52
C THR A 40 -7.66 -3.92 5.38
N ASP A 41 -8.26 -2.76 5.24
CA ASP A 41 -7.90 -1.72 4.28
C ASP A 41 -6.40 -1.37 4.31
N TYR A 42 -5.87 -1.14 5.50
CA TYR A 42 -4.46 -0.78 5.69
C TYR A 42 -3.53 -1.94 5.33
N ASN A 43 -3.88 -3.17 5.73
CA ASN A 43 -3.11 -4.37 5.41
C ASN A 43 -3.04 -4.60 3.89
N ILE A 44 -4.16 -4.39 3.19
CA ILE A 44 -4.26 -4.51 1.73
C ILE A 44 -3.32 -3.50 1.05
N LEU A 45 -3.41 -2.21 1.41
CA LEU A 45 -2.54 -1.16 0.88
C LEU A 45 -1.06 -1.44 1.14
N LEU A 46 -0.74 -1.90 2.36
CA LEU A 46 0.63 -2.25 2.74
C LEU A 46 1.17 -3.45 1.95
N ARG A 47 0.33 -4.44 1.67
CA ARG A 47 0.69 -5.58 0.82
C ARG A 47 0.91 -5.14 -0.62
N ALA A 48 0.03 -4.30 -1.16
CA ALA A 48 0.15 -3.77 -2.51
C ALA A 48 1.45 -2.97 -2.66
N TYR A 49 1.68 -1.98 -1.80
CA TYR A 49 2.89 -1.15 -1.78
C TYR A 49 4.20 -1.96 -1.71
N ARG A 50 4.19 -3.12 -1.05
CA ARG A 50 5.38 -3.99 -0.92
C ARG A 50 5.51 -5.04 -2.03
N GLY A 51 4.44 -5.27 -2.79
CA GLY A 51 4.34 -6.34 -3.79
C GLY A 51 4.37 -5.87 -5.24
N MET A 52 4.10 -4.58 -5.50
CA MET A 52 3.98 -4.04 -6.85
C MET A 52 4.71 -2.70 -7.04
N THR A 53 5.00 -2.36 -8.30
CA THR A 53 5.59 -1.06 -8.69
C THR A 53 4.56 0.07 -8.55
N ALA A 54 5.02 1.33 -8.59
CA ALA A 54 4.12 2.48 -8.48
C ALA A 54 3.03 2.50 -9.58
N GLU A 55 3.39 2.13 -10.81
CA GLU A 55 2.44 2.06 -11.94
C GLU A 55 1.34 1.02 -11.71
N LEU A 56 1.69 -0.17 -11.21
CA LEU A 56 0.71 -1.20 -10.85
C LEU A 56 -0.11 -0.79 -9.63
N PHE A 57 0.49 -0.07 -8.69
CA PHE A 57 -0.17 0.43 -7.50
C PHE A 57 -1.27 1.44 -7.86
N GLU A 58 -1.00 2.36 -8.78
CA GLU A 58 -2.01 3.30 -9.29
C GLU A 58 -3.24 2.56 -9.85
N ARG A 59 -3.02 1.55 -10.72
CA ARG A 59 -4.10 0.69 -11.23
C ARG A 59 -4.82 -0.06 -10.12
N PHE A 60 -4.08 -0.59 -9.15
CA PHE A 60 -4.64 -1.30 -8.01
C PHE A 60 -5.56 -0.41 -7.17
N ILE A 61 -5.21 0.86 -6.97
CA ILE A 61 -6.00 1.80 -6.17
C ILE A 61 -7.38 2.06 -6.80
N VAL A 62 -7.47 2.07 -8.14
CA VAL A 62 -8.76 2.14 -8.84
C VAL A 62 -9.65 0.96 -8.45
N ILE A 63 -9.12 -0.27 -8.56
CA ILE A 63 -9.85 -1.51 -8.21
C ILE A 63 -10.20 -1.55 -6.72
N TYR A 64 -9.28 -1.07 -5.87
CA TYR A 64 -9.48 -0.97 -4.43
C TYR A 64 -10.67 -0.07 -4.09
N LYS A 65 -10.78 1.10 -4.75
CA LYS A 65 -11.93 1.99 -4.61
C LYS A 65 -13.22 1.39 -5.18
N GLU A 66 -13.15 0.73 -6.33
CA GLU A 66 -14.30 0.00 -6.89
C GLU A 66 -14.82 -1.10 -5.94
N GLY A 67 -13.93 -1.70 -5.15
CA GLY A 67 -14.27 -2.63 -4.07
C GLY A 67 -14.92 -1.98 -2.85
N GLY A 68 -15.20 -0.67 -2.86
CA GLY A 68 -15.81 0.06 -1.74
C GLY A 68 -14.89 0.20 -0.53
N ARG A 69 -13.58 0.08 -0.72
CA ARG A 69 -12.58 0.11 0.34
C ARG A 69 -12.15 1.53 0.72
N ASN A 70 -11.70 1.71 1.96
CA ASN A 70 -11.37 3.05 2.47
C ASN A 70 -9.87 3.37 2.33
N ILE A 71 -9.53 4.22 1.36
CA ILE A 71 -8.15 4.68 1.12
C ILE A 71 -7.59 5.56 2.25
N ASN A 72 -8.47 6.25 2.98
CA ASN A 72 -8.13 7.12 4.10
C ASN A 72 -8.10 6.36 5.44
N VAL A 73 -7.90 5.04 5.40
CA VAL A 73 -7.80 4.21 6.60
C VAL A 73 -6.64 4.66 7.50
N THR A 74 -6.96 4.80 8.78
CA THR A 74 -6.01 5.14 9.84
C THR A 74 -5.71 3.92 10.72
N LEU A 75 -4.47 3.84 11.19
CA LEU A 75 -4.09 2.92 12.25
C LEU A 75 -4.58 3.41 13.62
N SER A 76 -4.44 2.54 14.63
CA SER A 76 -4.78 2.86 16.02
C SER A 76 -4.00 4.04 16.59
N ASP A 77 -2.86 4.41 16.01
CA ASP A 77 -2.07 5.58 16.41
C ASP A 77 -2.53 6.89 15.75
N GLY A 78 -3.47 6.82 14.81
CA GLY A 78 -3.99 7.97 14.06
C GLY A 78 -3.29 8.24 12.73
N SER A 79 -2.11 7.65 12.49
CA SER A 79 -1.43 7.75 11.19
C SER A 79 -2.19 6.99 10.11
N ASN A 80 -2.23 7.56 8.91
CA ASN A 80 -2.80 6.90 7.73
C ASN A 80 -1.71 6.36 6.81
N PHE A 81 -2.16 5.67 5.76
CA PHE A 81 -1.24 5.04 4.81
C PHE A 81 -0.39 6.08 4.04
N LEU A 82 -1.00 7.19 3.62
CA LEU A 82 -0.31 8.26 2.90
C LEU A 82 0.81 8.89 3.76
N ASP A 83 0.61 9.06 5.07
CA ASP A 83 1.65 9.58 5.95
C ASP A 83 2.87 8.65 5.98
N LEU A 84 2.66 7.34 6.13
CA LEU A 84 3.73 6.34 6.08
C LEU A 84 4.49 6.36 4.74
N VAL A 85 3.76 6.44 3.63
CA VAL A 85 4.35 6.47 2.28
C VAL A 85 5.13 7.77 2.08
N SER A 86 4.60 8.90 2.54
CA SER A 86 5.22 10.23 2.44
C SER A 86 6.54 10.34 3.23
N GLN A 87 6.73 9.55 4.29
CA GLN A 87 8.00 9.49 5.04
C GLN A 87 9.15 8.84 4.24
N HIS A 88 8.86 8.12 3.15
CA HIS A 88 9.85 7.39 2.37
C HIS A 88 10.28 8.18 1.12
N ARG A 89 11.58 8.47 0.98
CA ARG A 89 12.13 9.27 -0.15
C ARG A 89 11.90 8.71 -1.56
N LYS A 90 11.66 7.41 -1.70
CA LYS A 90 11.42 6.73 -3.00
C LYS A 90 9.96 6.38 -3.23
N SER A 91 9.05 6.98 -2.47
CA SER A 91 7.63 6.66 -2.52
C SER A 91 6.78 7.79 -3.06
N ALA A 92 7.41 8.79 -3.69
CA ALA A 92 6.72 9.93 -4.27
C ALA A 92 5.65 9.48 -5.28
N ASP A 93 5.97 8.52 -6.14
CA ASP A 93 5.04 7.98 -7.14
C ASP A 93 3.84 7.28 -6.49
N TYR A 94 4.06 6.56 -5.39
CA TYR A 94 2.99 5.90 -4.63
C TYR A 94 2.12 6.92 -3.88
N ALA A 95 2.73 7.96 -3.32
CA ALA A 95 2.01 9.04 -2.67
C ALA A 95 1.11 9.77 -3.67
N ALA A 96 1.65 10.09 -4.86
CA ALA A 96 0.89 10.70 -5.95
C ALA A 96 -0.32 9.85 -6.36
N ALA A 97 -0.15 8.54 -6.52
CA ALA A 97 -1.25 7.62 -6.84
C ALA A 97 -2.33 7.58 -5.74
N LEU A 98 -1.94 7.67 -4.46
CA LEU A 98 -2.89 7.76 -3.35
C LEU A 98 -3.63 9.10 -3.36
N GLU A 99 -2.91 10.20 -3.56
CA GLU A 99 -3.46 11.56 -3.61
C GLU A 99 -4.45 11.73 -4.76
N ASP A 100 -4.12 11.23 -5.96
CA ASP A 100 -5.01 11.21 -7.13
C ASP A 100 -6.31 10.46 -6.84
N ALA A 101 -6.20 9.34 -6.12
CA ALA A 101 -7.35 8.56 -5.69
C ALA A 101 -8.16 9.20 -4.54
N GLY A 102 -7.71 10.33 -3.99
CA GLY A 102 -8.39 11.08 -2.93
C GLY A 102 -7.93 10.73 -1.50
N ALA A 103 -6.72 10.18 -1.34
CA ALA A 103 -6.10 10.06 -0.03
C ALA A 103 -5.66 11.44 0.48
N ILE A 104 -5.92 11.69 1.75
CA ILE A 104 -5.60 12.95 2.42
C ILE A 104 -4.56 12.63 3.48
N LYS A 105 -3.51 13.45 3.58
CA LYS A 105 -2.48 13.24 4.60
C LYS A 105 -3.01 13.74 5.95
N ASN A 106 -3.13 12.84 6.94
CA ASN A 106 -3.35 13.21 8.33
C ASN A 106 -2.01 13.58 8.96
N SER A 107 -1.43 14.70 8.56
CA SER A 107 -0.37 15.34 9.35
C SER A 107 -1.05 16.20 10.41
N ASN A 108 -1.15 15.67 11.63
CA ASN A 108 -1.55 16.43 12.82
C ASN A 108 -0.31 16.92 13.57
#